data_AF-A0A443RS01-F1
#
_entry.id   AF-A0A443RS01-F1
#
_cell.length_a   1.000
_cell.length_b   1.000
_cell.length_c   1.000
_cell.angle_alpha   90.00
_cell.angle_beta   90.00
_cell.angle_gamma   90.00
#
_symmetry.space_group_name_H-M   'P 1'
#
loop_
_entity.id
_entity.type
_entity.pdbx_description
1 polymer ?
#
loop_
_entity_poly.entity_id
_entity_poly.type
_entity_poly.pdbx_seq_one_letter_code
_entity_poly.pdbx_strand_id
1 'polypeptide(L)'
;MNFDFRISLLTWNVKSLNPYESLHKLFSIEGHSADSLPDVYAVSLQEVAVNPLSLLVEDPWITAVIKLLSEYDFIKIKHVRLQ
;
A
#
# COMPACT_ATOMS: atom_id res chain seq x y z
N MET A 1 -25.96 16.66 3.67
CA MET A 1 -25.02 15.89 2.81
C MET A 1 -24.58 14.69 3.60
N ASN A 2 -24.85 13.48 3.11
CA ASN A 2 -24.29 12.28 3.70
C ASN A 2 -22.89 12.11 3.09
N PHE A 3 -21.84 12.22 3.90
CA PHE A 3 -20.48 11.92 3.46
C PHE A 3 -20.18 10.50 3.90
N ASP A 4 -20.20 9.58 2.95
CA ASP A 4 -19.80 8.20 3.19
C ASP A 4 -18.28 8.11 3.11
N PHE A 5 -17.63 7.79 4.22
CA PHE A 5 -16.19 7.61 4.31
C PHE A 5 -15.83 6.14 4.10
N ARG A 6 -15.01 5.84 3.09
CA ARG A 6 -14.68 4.48 2.63
C ARG A 6 -13.27 4.11 3.04
N ILE A 7 -13.14 2.97 3.73
CA ILE A 7 -11.84 2.41 4.12
C ILE A 7 -11.66 1.06 3.41
N SER A 8 -10.55 0.89 2.72
CA SER A 8 -10.14 -0.39 2.14
C SER A 8 -9.04 -1.01 3.00
N LEU A 9 -9.23 -2.28 3.37
CA LEU A 9 -8.26 -3.06 4.12
C LEU A 9 -7.66 -4.13 3.21
N LEU A 10 -6.34 -4.08 3.06
CA LEU A 10 -5.58 -5.00 2.25
C LEU A 10 -4.58 -5.74 3.14
N THR A 11 -4.57 -7.08 3.05
CA THR A 11 -3.54 -7.91 3.67
C THR A 11 -2.87 -8.78 2.62
N TRP A 12 -1.54 -8.87 2.65
CA TRP A 12 -0.80 -9.72 1.72
C TRP A 12 0.46 -10.32 2.32
N ASN A 13 0.56 -11.65 2.27
CA ASN A 13 1.81 -12.36 2.52
C ASN A 13 2.69 -12.33 1.27
N VAL A 14 3.82 -11.63 1.34
CA VAL A 14 4.74 -11.40 0.22
C VAL A 14 5.87 -12.42 0.11
N LYS A 15 5.91 -13.42 1.01
CA LYS A 15 6.84 -14.56 0.97
C LYS A 15 8.31 -14.18 0.81
N SER A 16 8.72 -13.07 1.42
CA SER A 16 10.06 -12.46 1.33
C SER A 16 10.52 -12.12 -0.10
N LEU A 17 9.58 -12.00 -1.04
CA LEU A 17 9.87 -11.54 -2.41
C LEU A 17 9.90 -10.01 -2.45
N ASN A 18 10.57 -9.46 -3.45
CA ASN A 18 10.49 -8.03 -3.78
C ASN A 18 9.21 -7.75 -4.60
N PRO A 19 8.71 -6.51 -4.64
CA PRO A 19 7.62 -6.16 -5.54
C PRO A 19 8.08 -6.27 -7.00
N TYR A 20 7.52 -7.20 -7.75
CA TYR A 20 7.83 -7.41 -9.19
C TYR A 20 6.60 -7.27 -10.10
N GLU A 21 5.39 -7.34 -9.54
CA GLU A 21 4.13 -7.19 -10.27
C GLU A 21 3.53 -5.79 -10.06
N SER A 22 2.72 -5.36 -11.01
CA SER A 22 1.92 -4.13 -10.87
C SER A 22 0.92 -4.30 -9.73
N LEU A 23 0.96 -3.37 -8.76
CA LEU A 23 0.07 -3.37 -7.60
C LEU A 23 -1.35 -2.87 -7.94
N HIS A 24 -1.60 -2.36 -9.16
CA HIS A 24 -2.90 -1.76 -9.53
C HIS A 24 -4.10 -2.69 -9.31
N LYS A 25 -3.97 -3.97 -9.68
CA LYS A 25 -5.03 -4.97 -9.47
C LYS A 25 -5.32 -5.20 -8.00
N LEU A 26 -4.26 -5.22 -7.18
CA LEU A 26 -4.36 -5.46 -5.74
C LEU A 26 -5.11 -4.33 -5.02
N PHE A 27 -4.93 -3.10 -5.47
CA PHE A 27 -5.62 -1.92 -4.94
C PHE A 27 -6.98 -1.64 -5.61
N SER A 28 -7.42 -2.53 -6.51
CA SER A 28 -8.64 -2.37 -7.32
C SER A 28 -8.69 -1.03 -8.06
N ILE A 29 -7.53 -0.58 -8.56
CA ILE A 29 -7.40 0.68 -9.29
C ILE A 29 -7.69 0.46 -10.79
N GLU A 30 -7.40 -0.74 -11.32
CA GLU A 30 -7.62 -1.05 -12.73
C GLU A 30 -9.13 -1.06 -13.07
N GLY A 31 -9.54 -0.19 -13.99
CA GLY A 31 -10.93 -0.11 -14.46
C GLY A 31 -11.86 0.77 -13.60
N HIS A 32 -11.33 1.44 -12.58
CA HIS A 32 -12.08 2.30 -11.66
C HIS A 32 -11.77 3.79 -11.90
N SER A 33 -12.80 4.66 -11.84
CA SER A 33 -12.58 6.11 -11.83
C SER A 33 -12.01 6.55 -10.49
N ALA A 34 -11.25 7.64 -10.46
CA ALA A 34 -10.66 8.18 -9.22
C ALA A 34 -11.73 8.39 -8.12
N ASP A 35 -12.94 8.83 -8.49
CA ASP A 35 -14.07 9.02 -7.58
C ASP A 35 -14.55 7.73 -6.88
N SER A 36 -14.24 6.57 -7.47
CA SER A 36 -14.60 5.26 -6.92
C SER A 36 -13.57 4.68 -5.95
N LEU A 37 -12.38 5.29 -5.83
CA LEU A 37 -11.35 4.90 -4.89
C LEU A 37 -11.79 5.19 -3.43
N PRO A 38 -11.35 4.39 -2.45
CA PRO A 38 -11.62 4.65 -1.04
C PRO A 38 -10.88 5.89 -0.54
N ASP A 39 -11.33 6.48 0.55
CA ASP A 39 -10.68 7.64 1.17
C ASP A 39 -9.38 7.24 1.91
N VAL A 40 -9.33 5.99 2.41
CA VAL A 40 -8.15 5.44 3.11
C VAL A 40 -7.88 4.01 2.69
N TYR A 41 -6.61 3.72 2.42
CA TYR A 41 -6.08 2.36 2.33
C TYR A 41 -5.30 2.01 3.60
N ALA A 42 -5.68 0.91 4.25
CA ALA A 42 -4.92 0.27 5.31
C ALA A 42 -4.25 -1.00 4.75
N VAL A 43 -2.94 -0.96 4.59
CA VAL A 43 -2.16 -2.04 3.95
C VAL A 43 -1.33 -2.78 5.00
N SER A 44 -1.48 -4.09 5.06
CA SER A 44 -0.75 -4.99 5.96
C SER A 44 0.02 -6.02 5.15
N LEU A 45 1.33 -6.13 5.37
CA LEU A 45 2.19 -7.08 4.67
C LEU A 45 2.80 -8.09 5.65
N GLN A 46 2.81 -9.37 5.28
CA GLN A 46 3.44 -10.46 6.05
C GLN A 46 4.63 -11.06 5.30
N GLU A 47 5.57 -11.64 6.06
CA GLU A 47 6.82 -12.22 5.53
C GLU A 47 7.62 -11.23 4.67
N VAL A 48 7.59 -9.94 5.03
CA VAL A 48 8.41 -8.94 4.36
C VAL A 48 9.88 -9.24 4.62
N ALA A 49 10.69 -9.29 3.55
CA ALA A 49 12.11 -9.59 3.65
C ALA A 49 12.81 -8.69 4.67
N VAL A 50 13.71 -9.26 5.46
CA VAL A 50 14.49 -8.51 6.44
C VAL A 50 15.68 -7.89 5.74
N ASN A 51 15.69 -6.57 5.62
CA ASN A 51 16.87 -5.83 5.20
C ASN A 51 17.68 -5.38 6.44
N PRO A 52 18.96 -5.75 6.57
CA PRO A 52 19.83 -5.26 7.64
C PRO A 52 19.94 -3.72 7.70
N LEU A 53 19.71 -3.05 6.57
CA LEU A 53 19.73 -1.59 6.45
C LEU A 53 18.34 -0.95 6.60
N SER A 54 17.33 -1.69 7.05
CA SER A 54 15.93 -1.21 7.17
C SER A 54 15.74 -0.01 8.10
N LEU A 55 16.71 0.30 8.98
CA LEU A 55 16.70 1.51 9.80
C LEU A 55 17.11 2.77 9.00
N LEU A 56 17.78 2.60 7.86
CA LEU A 56 18.33 3.67 7.04
C LEU A 56 17.61 3.80 5.70
N VAL A 57 16.97 2.73 5.23
CA VAL A 57 16.32 2.66 3.91
C VAL A 57 14.90 2.14 4.08
N GLU A 58 13.93 2.84 3.48
CA GLU A 58 12.54 2.39 3.45
C GLU A 58 12.42 1.07 2.68
N ASP A 59 11.52 0.20 3.14
CA ASP A 59 11.29 -1.11 2.54
C ASP A 59 10.81 -0.98 1.07
N PRO A 60 11.26 -1.85 0.14
CA PRO A 60 10.84 -1.79 -1.26
C PRO A 60 9.33 -1.90 -1.45
N TRP A 61 8.63 -2.70 -0.64
CA TRP A 61 7.17 -2.82 -0.72
C TRP A 61 6.47 -1.52 -0.32
N ILE A 62 6.94 -0.90 0.75
CA ILE A 62 6.40 0.38 1.23
C ILE A 62 6.62 1.46 0.18
N THR A 63 7.82 1.49 -0.42
CA THR A 63 8.15 2.40 -1.52
C THR A 63 7.24 2.18 -2.73
N ALA A 64 6.98 0.93 -3.11
CA ALA A 64 6.11 0.60 -4.24
C ALA A 64 4.65 1.03 -4.00
N VAL A 65 4.12 0.79 -2.79
CA VAL A 65 2.75 1.21 -2.42
C VAL A 65 2.62 2.73 -2.42
N ILE A 66 3.56 3.45 -1.80
CA ILE A 66 3.55 4.92 -1.78
C ILE A 66 3.58 5.46 -3.21
N LYS A 67 4.48 4.93 -4.05
CA LYS A 67 4.61 5.37 -5.44
C LYS A 67 3.30 5.17 -6.19
N LEU A 68 2.69 3.98 -6.14
CA LEU A 68 1.41 3.70 -6.78
C LEU A 68 0.32 4.66 -6.31
N LEU A 69 0.11 4.78 -5.01
CA LEU A 69 -1.01 5.56 -4.46
C LEU A 69 -0.80 7.08 -4.65
N SER A 70 0.45 7.54 -4.73
CA SER A 70 0.76 8.95 -5.01
C SER A 70 0.33 9.41 -6.40
N GLU A 71 0.16 8.50 -7.35
CA GLU A 71 -0.40 8.80 -8.68
C GLU A 71 -1.89 9.23 -8.61
N TYR A 72 -2.53 8.97 -7.47
CA TYR A 72 -3.93 9.30 -7.17
C TYR A 72 -4.04 10.25 -5.96
N ASP A 73 -3.01 11.05 -5.71
CA ASP A 73 -2.95 12.07 -4.66
C ASP A 73 -3.07 11.56 -3.20
N PHE A 74 -2.90 10.25 -2.98
CA PHE A 74 -2.81 9.73 -1.61
C PHE A 74 -1.47 10.07 -0.97
N ILE A 75 -1.52 10.31 0.34
CA ILE A 75 -0.35 10.54 1.18
C ILE A 75 -0.17 9.41 2.19
N LYS A 76 1.09 9.07 2.51
CA LYS A 76 1.39 8.17 3.62
C LYS A 76 1.11 8.88 4.94
N ILE A 77 0.14 8.37 5.71
CA ILE A 77 -0.16 8.89 7.05
C ILE A 77 0.75 8.25 8.10
N LYS A 78 0.90 6.92 8.08
CA LYS A 78 1.66 6.18 9.09
C LYS A 78 2.18 4.86 8.53
N HIS A 79 3.35 4.45 8.99
CA HIS A 79 3.91 3.10 8.78
C HIS A 79 4.34 2.55 10.15
N VAL A 80 3.96 1.31 10.44
CA VAL A 80 4.37 0.57 11.64
C VAL A 80 4.94 -0.75 11.20
N ARG A 81 6.14 -1.07 11.67
CA ARG A 81 6.72 -2.40 11.53
C ARG A 81 6.46 -3.18 12.82
N LEU A 82 5.71 -4.27 12.70
CA LEU A 82 5.55 -5.23 13.79
C LEU A 82 6.84 -6.07 13.82
N GLN A 83 7.48 -6.12 14.98
CA GLN A 83 8.71 -6.88 15.22
C GLN A 83 8.36 -8.32 15.63
#